data_AF-A0A4Q6B4J1-F1
#
_entry.id   AF-A0A4Q6B4J1-F1
#
_cell.length_a   1.000
_cell.length_b   1.000
_cell.length_c   1.000
_cell.angle_alpha   90.00
_cell.angle_beta   90.00
_cell.angle_gamma   90.00
#
_symmetry.space_group_name_H-M   'P 1'
#
loop_
_entity.id
_entity.type
_entity.pdbx_description
1 polymer ?
#
loop_
_entity_poly.entity_id
_entity_poly.type
_entity_poly.pdbx_seq_one_letter_code
_entity_poly.pdbx_strand_id
1 'polypeptide(L)'
;MQPAICLLPVVPMRKEPSHRSEMVSQLLFGEYVQRGEEKDDFVWVKCLYDAYEGWVQASQLTPVDEAQLHTTDDFIGAFTEEVFVDGLCRMMPLGTSIYKPLHPAEPLQFGNRKIIFNVLEDAVWTVQAHPFKAENLNKLVWMYLETPYLWGGKSVFGIDCSGFAQQVFKLFG
;
A
#
# COMPACT_ATOMS: atom_id res chain seq x y z
N MET A 1 3.64 -21.29 3.32
CA MET A 1 3.90 -19.93 3.87
C MET A 1 2.53 -19.28 4.07
N GLN A 2 2.33 -18.45 5.11
CA GLN A 2 1.01 -17.86 5.38
C GLN A 2 0.92 -16.45 4.78
N PRO A 3 -0.16 -16.08 4.07
CA PRO A 3 -0.33 -14.73 3.59
C PRO A 3 -0.76 -13.77 4.71
N ALA A 4 -0.44 -12.50 4.51
CA ALA A 4 -0.91 -11.40 5.36
C ALA A 4 -1.10 -10.14 4.51
N ILE A 5 -1.81 -9.16 5.04
CA ILE A 5 -2.08 -7.87 4.40
C ILE A 5 -1.66 -6.71 5.30
N CYS A 6 -1.11 -5.66 4.70
CA CYS A 6 -0.85 -4.38 5.35
C CYS A 6 -2.15 -3.57 5.44
N LEU A 7 -2.62 -3.28 6.65
CA LEU A 7 -3.82 -2.43 6.89
C LEU A 7 -3.47 -1.13 7.63
N LEU A 8 -2.22 -0.69 7.48
CA LEU A 8 -1.73 0.61 7.91
C LEU A 8 -1.36 1.44 6.67
N PRO A 9 -1.38 2.79 6.74
CA PRO A 9 -1.09 3.62 5.57
C PRO A 9 0.27 3.34 4.94
N VAL A 10 1.32 3.23 5.77
CA VAL A 10 2.69 2.95 5.36
C VAL A 10 3.38 2.15 6.46
N VAL A 11 4.04 1.05 6.10
CA VAL A 11 4.80 0.19 7.02
C VAL A 11 6.23 0.02 6.52
N PRO A 12 7.26 0.33 7.34
CA PRO A 12 8.64 0.20 6.93
C PRO A 12 9.03 -1.29 6.82
N MET A 13 9.63 -1.65 5.69
CA MET A 13 10.33 -2.92 5.49
C MET A 13 11.82 -2.70 5.72
N ARG A 14 12.45 -3.55 6.54
CA ARG A 14 13.83 -3.38 7.01
C ARG A 14 14.75 -4.50 6.50
N LYS A 15 16.03 -4.19 6.39
CA LYS A 15 17.05 -5.16 5.95
C LYS A 15 17.25 -6.30 6.95
N GLU A 16 17.18 -5.98 8.23
CA GLU A 16 17.33 -6.91 9.35
C GLU A 16 16.16 -6.72 10.35
N PRO A 17 15.85 -7.73 11.19
CA PRO A 17 14.76 -7.67 12.18
C PRO A 17 15.14 -6.78 13.38
N SER A 18 15.27 -5.48 13.13
CA SER A 18 15.66 -4.49 14.13
C SER A 18 15.18 -3.11 13.73
N HIS A 19 14.66 -2.35 14.69
CA HIS A 19 14.28 -0.95 14.48
C HIS A 19 15.42 -0.04 14.05
N ARG A 20 16.67 -0.42 14.37
CA ARG A 20 17.88 0.32 13.98
C ARG A 20 18.38 -0.08 12.59
N SER A 21 17.83 -1.15 12.02
CA SER A 21 18.19 -1.59 10.68
C SER A 21 17.65 -0.62 9.64
N GLU A 22 18.42 -0.49 8.56
CA GLU A 22 18.06 0.26 7.37
C GLU A 22 16.66 -0.09 6.88
N MET A 23 15.85 0.94 6.57
CA MET A 23 14.61 0.75 5.81
C MET A 23 14.99 0.55 4.34
N VAL A 24 14.56 -0.55 3.76
CA VAL A 24 14.89 -0.95 2.37
C VAL A 24 13.70 -0.78 1.42
N SER A 25 12.49 -0.74 1.96
CA SER A 25 11.25 -0.52 1.22
C SER A 25 10.12 -0.16 2.19
N GLN A 26 8.92 0.02 1.66
CA GLN A 26 7.68 0.20 2.41
C GLN A 26 6.57 -0.70 1.85
N LEU A 27 5.69 -1.16 2.73
CA LEU A 27 4.38 -1.69 2.36
C LEU A 27 3.35 -0.57 2.47
N LEU A 28 2.47 -0.45 1.48
CA LEU A 28 1.32 0.43 1.51
C LEU A 28 0.06 -0.33 1.93
N PHE A 29 -0.96 0.41 2.36
CA PHE A 29 -2.26 -0.16 2.69
C PHE A 29 -2.80 -1.01 1.52
N GLY A 30 -3.32 -2.19 1.85
CA GLY A 30 -3.87 -3.14 0.90
C GLY A 30 -2.84 -4.04 0.22
N GLU A 31 -1.53 -3.81 0.42
CA GLU A 31 -0.52 -4.71 -0.14
C GLU A 31 -0.45 -6.02 0.64
N TYR A 32 -0.52 -7.14 -0.10
CA TYR A 32 -0.37 -8.48 0.44
C TYR A 32 1.09 -8.90 0.48
N VAL A 33 1.42 -9.73 1.45
CA VAL A 33 2.74 -10.32 1.62
C VAL A 33 2.65 -11.82 1.89
N GLN A 34 3.69 -12.54 1.47
CA GLN A 34 3.96 -13.88 1.93
C GLN A 34 4.86 -13.83 3.17
N ARG A 35 4.43 -14.39 4.30
CA ARG A 35 5.25 -14.47 5.53
C ARG A 35 6.16 -15.70 5.51
N GLY A 36 7.39 -15.51 5.98
CA GLY A 36 8.42 -16.54 6.13
C GLY A 36 8.92 -16.66 7.57
N GLU A 37 10.24 -16.53 7.75
CA GLU A 37 10.91 -16.66 9.04
C GLU A 37 10.44 -15.58 10.04
N GLU A 38 10.30 -15.95 11.31
CA GLU A 38 10.03 -15.03 12.41
C GLU A 38 11.24 -14.93 13.34
N LYS A 39 11.53 -13.71 13.79
CA LYS A 39 12.61 -13.42 14.72
C LYS A 39 12.22 -12.25 15.62
N ASP A 40 12.15 -12.52 16.92
CA ASP A 40 11.64 -11.58 17.93
C ASP A 40 10.24 -11.06 17.50
N ASP A 41 10.05 -9.74 17.46
CA ASP A 41 8.79 -9.11 17.04
C ASP A 41 8.68 -8.89 15.52
N PHE A 42 9.64 -9.41 14.74
CA PHE A 42 9.71 -9.22 13.29
C PHE A 42 9.42 -10.52 12.53
N VAL A 43 8.87 -10.35 11.34
CA VAL A 43 8.65 -11.41 10.36
C VAL A 43 9.27 -11.01 9.05
N TRP A 44 10.01 -11.94 8.46
CA TRP A 44 10.47 -11.81 7.08
C TRP A 44 9.28 -11.97 6.15
N VAL A 45 9.19 -11.10 5.16
CA VAL A 45 8.09 -11.05 4.21
C VAL A 45 8.60 -10.86 2.80
N LYS A 46 7.83 -11.39 1.85
CA LYS A 46 7.92 -11.07 0.43
C LYS A 46 6.63 -10.37 0.01
N CYS A 47 6.73 -9.13 -0.46
CA CYS A 47 5.58 -8.42 -1.01
C CYS A 47 5.08 -9.10 -2.28
N LEU A 48 3.77 -9.34 -2.38
CA LEU A 48 3.18 -10.04 -3.53
C LEU A 48 3.06 -9.13 -4.76
N TYR A 49 3.08 -7.81 -4.57
CA TYR A 49 2.98 -6.84 -5.66
C TYR A 49 4.31 -6.71 -6.43
N ASP A 50 5.41 -6.46 -5.73
CA ASP A 50 6.71 -6.14 -6.36
C ASP A 50 7.81 -7.19 -6.10
N ALA A 51 7.46 -8.31 -5.43
CA ALA A 51 8.38 -9.36 -5.03
C ALA A 51 9.53 -8.91 -4.10
N TYR A 52 9.47 -7.69 -3.55
CA TYR A 52 10.50 -7.17 -2.65
C TYR A 52 10.47 -7.90 -1.30
N GLU A 53 11.65 -8.14 -0.73
CA GLU A 53 11.82 -8.95 0.47
C GLU A 53 12.48 -8.15 1.60
N GLY A 54 12.08 -8.43 2.85
CA GLY A 54 12.65 -7.80 4.03
C GLY A 54 11.86 -8.09 5.29
N TRP A 55 12.19 -7.40 6.38
CA TRP A 55 11.64 -7.62 7.71
C TRP A 55 10.63 -6.54 8.10
N VAL A 56 9.48 -6.96 8.59
CA VAL A 56 8.40 -6.07 9.06
C VAL A 56 8.02 -6.49 10.47
N GLN A 57 7.58 -5.56 11.32
CA GLN A 57 7.02 -5.95 12.63
C GLN A 57 5.75 -6.78 12.43
N ALA A 58 5.68 -7.96 13.05
CA ALA A 58 4.56 -8.88 12.87
C ALA A 58 3.22 -8.25 13.27
N SER A 59 3.20 -7.37 14.28
CA SER A 59 2.00 -6.66 14.75
C SER A 59 1.44 -5.63 13.75
N GLN A 60 2.20 -5.26 12.72
CA GLN A 60 1.78 -4.33 11.67
C GLN A 60 1.10 -5.04 10.49
N LEU A 61 1.02 -6.36 10.51
CA LEU A 61 0.41 -7.18 9.49
C LEU A 61 -0.84 -7.89 10.03
N THR A 62 -1.86 -8.00 9.18
CA THR A 62 -3.07 -8.77 9.48
C THR A 62 -2.99 -10.10 8.75
N PRO A 63 -2.96 -11.25 9.44
CA PRO A 63 -3.01 -12.56 8.81
C PRO A 63 -4.32 -12.72 8.02
N VAL A 64 -4.24 -13.36 6.86
CA VAL A 64 -5.38 -13.66 5.99
C VAL A 64 -5.26 -15.08 5.46
N ASP A 65 -6.37 -15.65 5.02
CA ASP A 65 -6.36 -16.91 4.28
C ASP A 65 -6.05 -16.67 2.80
N GLU A 66 -5.56 -17.69 2.08
CA GLU A 66 -5.32 -17.60 0.63
C GLU A 66 -6.58 -17.22 -0.16
N ALA A 67 -7.76 -17.63 0.31
CA ALA A 67 -9.05 -17.27 -0.28
C ALA A 67 -9.39 -15.77 -0.16
N GLN A 68 -8.69 -15.04 0.72
CA GLN A 68 -8.84 -13.60 0.92
C GLN A 68 -7.76 -12.79 0.20
N LEU A 69 -6.97 -13.42 -0.68
CA LEU A 69 -6.08 -12.70 -1.59
C LEU A 69 -6.90 -12.08 -2.71
N HIS A 70 -6.92 -10.76 -2.73
CA HIS A 70 -7.65 -9.97 -3.71
C HIS A 70 -6.68 -9.17 -4.58
N THR A 71 -7.00 -9.05 -5.87
CA THR A 71 -6.30 -8.16 -6.79
C THR A 71 -7.16 -6.93 -7.06
N THR A 72 -6.51 -5.82 -7.38
CA THR A 72 -7.19 -4.60 -7.80
C THR A 72 -6.29 -3.81 -8.73
N ASP A 73 -6.91 -3.11 -9.68
CA ASP A 73 -6.28 -2.13 -10.56
C ASP A 73 -6.81 -0.71 -10.26
N ASP A 74 -7.50 -0.56 -9.12
CA ASP A 74 -8.02 0.72 -8.63
C ASP A 74 -7.12 1.22 -7.48
N PHE A 75 -6.70 2.47 -7.58
CA PHE A 75 -5.82 3.09 -6.59
C PHE A 75 -6.35 4.45 -6.15
N ILE A 76 -5.95 4.92 -4.97
CA ILE A 76 -6.10 6.34 -4.63
C ILE A 76 -5.27 7.17 -5.61
N GLY A 77 -5.92 8.11 -6.30
CA GLY A 77 -5.37 9.06 -7.26
C GLY A 77 -5.29 10.50 -6.76
N ALA A 78 -5.51 10.72 -5.46
CA ALA A 78 -5.34 12.00 -4.77
C ALA A 78 -4.19 11.93 -3.75
N PHE A 79 -3.79 13.06 -3.18
CA PHE A 79 -2.70 13.10 -2.18
C PHE A 79 -3.00 12.17 -0.98
N THR A 80 -4.21 12.27 -0.44
CA THR A 80 -4.72 11.35 0.59
C THR A 80 -6.24 11.21 0.53
N GLU A 81 -6.77 10.04 0.85
CA GLU A 81 -8.22 9.81 1.02
C GLU A 81 -8.52 9.08 2.34
N GLU A 82 -9.79 9.08 2.75
CA GLU A 82 -10.24 8.44 3.99
C GLU A 82 -10.56 6.95 3.80
N VAL A 83 -9.97 6.12 4.65
CA VAL A 83 -10.35 4.70 4.79
C VAL A 83 -10.60 4.41 6.26
N PHE A 84 -11.72 3.78 6.58
CA PHE A 84 -12.05 3.39 7.94
C PHE A 84 -11.59 1.96 8.19
N VAL A 85 -10.81 1.76 9.23
CA VAL A 85 -10.34 0.45 9.70
C VAL A 85 -10.89 0.22 11.10
N ASP A 86 -11.79 -0.76 11.24
CA ASP A 86 -12.55 -1.03 12.47
C ASP A 86 -13.25 0.23 13.01
N GLY A 87 -13.85 1.01 12.11
CA GLY A 87 -14.57 2.25 12.44
C GLY A 87 -13.67 3.46 12.74
N LEU A 88 -12.34 3.30 12.72
CA LEU A 88 -11.42 4.41 12.91
C LEU A 88 -10.97 4.98 11.55
N CYS A 89 -11.20 6.27 11.33
CA CYS A 89 -10.72 6.98 10.14
C CYS A 89 -9.17 6.97 10.09
N ARG A 90 -8.64 6.73 8.90
CA ARG A 90 -7.22 6.79 8.56
C ARG A 90 -7.06 7.46 7.21
N MET A 91 -6.05 8.33 7.09
CA MET A 91 -5.68 8.94 5.82
C MET A 91 -4.73 8.00 5.07
N MET A 92 -5.13 7.57 3.89
CA MET A 92 -4.36 6.69 3.04
C MET A 92 -3.70 7.49 1.90
N PRO A 93 -2.41 7.30 1.63
CA PRO A 93 -1.69 8.08 0.61
C PRO A 93 -2.08 7.67 -0.81
N LEU A 94 -1.75 8.54 -1.76
CA LEU A 94 -1.67 8.25 -3.20
C LEU A 94 -1.05 6.86 -3.48
N GLY A 95 -1.67 6.09 -4.36
CA GLY A 95 -1.22 4.76 -4.77
C GLY A 95 -1.55 3.61 -3.83
N THR A 96 -2.33 3.88 -2.78
CA THR A 96 -3.00 2.84 -1.97
C THR A 96 -3.97 2.05 -2.82
N SER A 97 -3.96 0.72 -2.67
CA SER A 97 -4.91 -0.19 -3.32
C SER A 97 -6.33 0.01 -2.81
N ILE A 98 -7.29 0.10 -3.72
CA ILE A 98 -8.72 0.20 -3.41
C ILE A 98 -9.40 -1.13 -3.73
N TYR A 99 -10.13 -1.70 -2.78
CA TYR A 99 -10.97 -2.88 -3.01
C TYR A 99 -12.44 -2.47 -3.03
N LYS A 100 -13.13 -2.84 -4.10
CA LYS A 100 -14.55 -2.49 -4.30
C LYS A 100 -15.49 -3.35 -3.42
N PRO A 101 -16.69 -2.84 -3.12
CA PRO A 101 -17.23 -1.56 -3.57
C PRO A 101 -16.73 -0.37 -2.73
N LEU A 102 -16.76 0.83 -3.33
CA LEU A 102 -16.62 2.09 -2.61
C LEU A 102 -17.89 2.31 -1.78
N HIS A 103 -17.78 2.82 -0.55
CA HIS A 103 -18.93 3.07 0.34
C HIS A 103 -19.86 1.87 0.51
N PRO A 104 -19.34 0.68 0.90
CA PRO A 104 -20.16 -0.50 1.06
C PRO A 104 -21.21 -0.31 2.17
N ALA A 105 -22.40 -0.88 2.00
CA ALA A 105 -23.42 -0.92 3.07
C ALA A 105 -22.94 -1.71 4.31
N GLU A 106 -22.10 -2.72 4.10
CA GLU A 106 -21.45 -3.52 5.15
C GLU A 106 -19.93 -3.51 4.94
N PRO A 107 -19.10 -3.36 5.99
CA PRO A 107 -17.64 -3.31 5.82
C PRO A 107 -17.08 -4.54 5.11
N LEU A 108 -16.06 -4.31 4.27
CA LEU A 108 -15.26 -5.38 3.69
C LEU A 108 -14.42 -6.06 4.78
N GLN A 109 -14.29 -7.38 4.72
CA GLN A 109 -13.57 -8.16 5.72
C GLN A 109 -12.20 -8.62 5.18
N PHE A 110 -11.13 -8.18 5.84
CA PHE A 110 -9.76 -8.61 5.57
C PHE A 110 -9.16 -9.23 6.83
N GLY A 111 -8.99 -10.54 6.84
CA GLY A 111 -8.63 -11.27 8.06
C GLY A 111 -9.66 -11.02 9.15
N ASN A 112 -9.22 -10.49 10.30
CA ASN A 112 -10.08 -10.10 11.41
C ASN A 112 -10.47 -8.60 11.43
N ARG A 113 -10.17 -7.84 10.38
CA ARG A 113 -10.39 -6.38 10.31
C ARG A 113 -11.50 -6.02 9.33
N LYS A 114 -12.25 -4.97 9.65
CA LYS A 114 -13.35 -4.40 8.88
C LYS A 114 -12.93 -3.11 8.21
N ILE A 115 -13.12 -3.00 6.90
CA ILE A 115 -12.63 -1.90 6.07
C ILE A 115 -13.78 -1.24 5.31
N ILE A 116 -13.84 0.08 5.33
CA ILE A 116 -14.72 0.89 4.48
C ILE A 116 -13.84 1.88 3.71
N PHE A 117 -13.86 1.77 2.38
CA PHE A 117 -13.24 2.77 1.51
C PHE A 117 -14.23 3.94 1.34
N ASN A 118 -13.96 5.06 1.99
CA ASN A 118 -14.72 6.31 1.89
C ASN A 118 -14.04 7.26 0.89
N VAL A 119 -13.80 6.76 -0.31
CA VAL A 119 -13.02 7.47 -1.35
C VAL A 119 -13.99 8.10 -2.36
N LEU A 120 -13.75 9.36 -2.72
CA LEU A 120 -14.54 10.02 -3.76
C LEU A 120 -14.26 9.36 -5.13
N GLU A 121 -15.28 9.24 -5.98
CA GLU A 121 -15.13 8.55 -7.27
C GLU A 121 -14.09 9.22 -8.19
N ASP A 122 -13.98 10.55 -8.15
CA ASP A 122 -12.99 11.33 -8.89
C ASP A 122 -11.56 11.21 -8.33
N ALA A 123 -11.43 10.78 -7.07
CA ALA A 123 -10.16 10.44 -6.45
C ALA A 123 -9.69 9.01 -6.75
N VAL A 124 -10.46 8.20 -7.51
CA VAL A 124 -10.05 6.85 -7.91
C VAL A 124 -9.28 6.87 -9.22
N TRP A 125 -8.05 6.38 -9.17
CA TRP A 125 -7.23 6.14 -10.33
C TRP A 125 -7.42 4.72 -10.86
N THR A 126 -7.72 4.60 -12.16
CA THR A 126 -7.81 3.32 -12.89
C THR A 126 -7.11 3.45 -14.24
N VAL A 127 -6.56 2.34 -14.75
CA VAL A 127 -5.87 2.32 -16.06
C VAL A 127 -6.84 2.67 -17.20
N GLN A 128 -8.12 2.30 -17.08
CA GLN A 128 -9.14 2.57 -18.08
C GLN A 128 -9.50 4.05 -18.15
N ALA A 129 -9.64 4.73 -17.00
CA ALA A 129 -9.92 6.16 -16.96
C ALA A 129 -8.67 7.00 -17.23
N HIS A 130 -7.49 6.51 -16.82
CA HIS A 130 -6.22 7.21 -16.89
C HIS A 130 -5.16 6.37 -17.62
N PRO A 131 -5.31 6.12 -18.93
CA PRO A 131 -4.33 5.34 -19.69
C PRO A 131 -2.97 6.04 -19.73
N PHE A 132 -1.90 5.27 -19.97
CA PHE A 132 -0.54 5.78 -20.08
C PHE A 132 -0.40 6.75 -21.27
N LYS A 133 -0.54 8.04 -20.95
CA LYS A 133 -0.45 9.19 -21.87
C LYS A 133 0.27 10.32 -21.17
N ALA A 134 0.95 11.17 -21.93
CA ALA A 134 1.74 12.28 -21.39
C ALA A 134 0.95 13.18 -20.42
N GLU A 135 -0.34 13.45 -20.70
CA GLU A 135 -1.19 14.25 -19.82
C GLU A 135 -1.39 13.59 -18.44
N ASN A 136 -1.75 12.30 -18.41
CA ASN A 136 -1.98 11.56 -17.17
C ASN A 136 -0.67 11.33 -16.41
N LEU A 137 0.42 11.02 -17.13
CA LEU A 137 1.75 10.90 -16.55
C LEU A 137 2.15 12.20 -15.86
N ASN A 138 1.97 13.34 -16.53
CA ASN A 138 2.25 14.64 -15.93
C ASN A 138 1.39 14.85 -14.68
N LYS A 139 0.05 14.68 -14.76
CA LYS A 139 -0.85 14.82 -13.59
C LYS A 139 -0.35 14.01 -12.39
N LEU A 140 0.02 12.74 -12.61
CA LEU A 140 0.52 11.87 -11.55
C LEU A 140 1.87 12.31 -11.00
N VAL A 141 2.83 12.63 -11.87
CA VAL A 141 4.17 13.09 -11.46
C VAL A 141 4.10 14.40 -10.66
N TRP A 142 3.22 15.33 -11.03
CA TRP A 142 3.02 16.58 -10.29
C TRP A 142 2.57 16.35 -8.85
N MET A 143 1.83 15.27 -8.55
CA MET A 143 1.43 14.95 -7.17
C MET A 143 2.60 14.50 -6.28
N TYR A 144 3.71 14.06 -6.88
CA TYR A 144 4.94 13.72 -6.16
C TYR A 144 5.94 14.88 -6.08
N LEU A 145 5.67 16.00 -6.76
CA LEU A 145 6.58 17.15 -6.72
C LEU A 145 6.75 17.64 -5.28
N GLU A 146 7.98 17.97 -4.90
CA GLU A 146 8.36 18.37 -3.54
C GLU A 146 8.14 17.30 -2.44
N THR A 147 7.78 16.06 -2.80
CA THR A 147 7.81 14.95 -1.83
C THR A 147 9.24 14.80 -1.32
N PRO A 148 9.47 14.84 0.01
CA PRO A 148 10.82 14.77 0.57
C PRO A 148 11.47 13.44 0.22
N TYR A 149 12.76 13.49 -0.08
CA TYR A 149 13.52 12.27 -0.30
C TYR A 149 13.60 11.44 0.98
N LEU A 150 13.19 10.18 0.91
CA LEU A 150 13.27 9.22 2.00
C LEU A 150 13.78 7.89 1.45
N TRP A 151 14.97 7.47 1.86
CA TRP A 151 15.56 6.19 1.46
C TRP A 151 14.65 5.01 1.84
N GLY A 152 14.32 4.15 0.88
CA GLY A 152 13.36 3.06 1.03
C GLY A 152 11.89 3.51 0.99
N GLY A 153 11.62 4.78 0.67
CA GLY A 153 10.29 5.38 0.66
C GLY A 153 9.52 5.09 -0.63
N LYS A 154 8.21 4.81 -0.49
CA LYS A 154 7.27 4.51 -1.59
C LYS A 154 5.96 5.31 -1.50
N SER A 155 5.92 6.44 -0.81
CA SER A 155 4.69 7.21 -0.63
C SER A 155 4.89 8.71 -0.81
N VAL A 156 3.80 9.46 -0.96
CA VAL A 156 3.82 10.93 -0.98
C VAL A 156 4.25 11.57 0.36
N PHE A 157 4.44 10.78 1.42
CA PHE A 157 5.01 11.26 2.69
C PHE A 157 6.54 11.19 2.71
N GLY A 158 7.15 10.53 1.73
CA GLY A 158 8.58 10.35 1.59
C GLY A 158 8.89 9.25 0.58
N ILE A 159 9.73 9.56 -0.39
CA ILE A 159 9.98 8.69 -1.55
C ILE A 159 11.45 8.70 -1.97
N ASP A 160 11.96 7.57 -2.47
CA ASP A 160 13.27 7.52 -3.12
C ASP A 160 13.15 7.44 -4.66
N CYS A 161 14.29 7.34 -5.35
CA CYS A 161 14.33 7.32 -6.81
C CYS A 161 13.60 6.10 -7.42
N SER A 162 13.81 4.91 -6.85
CA SER A 162 13.17 3.67 -7.29
C SER A 162 11.70 3.61 -6.88
N GLY A 163 11.37 4.05 -5.67
CA GLY A 163 10.01 4.15 -5.16
C GLY A 163 9.17 5.10 -6.02
N PHE A 164 9.74 6.23 -6.46
CA PHE A 164 9.07 7.14 -7.39
C PHE A 164 8.74 6.47 -8.72
N ALA A 165 9.72 5.83 -9.36
CA ALA A 165 9.48 5.13 -10.61
C ALA A 165 8.43 4.02 -10.44
N GLN A 166 8.57 3.18 -9.41
CA GLN A 166 7.65 2.09 -9.13
C GLN A 166 6.23 2.60 -8.91
N GLN A 167 6.04 3.60 -8.05
CA GLN A 167 4.71 4.11 -7.72
C GLN A 167 4.04 4.81 -8.90
N VAL A 168 4.80 5.56 -9.72
CA VAL A 168 4.23 6.18 -10.93
C VAL A 168 3.75 5.12 -11.92
N PHE A 169 4.56 4.09 -12.19
CA PHE A 169 4.18 3.05 -13.15
C PHE A 169 3.11 2.10 -12.61
N LYS A 170 3.07 1.84 -11.29
CA LYS A 170 2.01 1.05 -10.62
C LYS A 170 0.60 1.49 -11.02
N LEU A 171 0.38 2.81 -11.12
CA LEU A 171 -0.93 3.38 -11.46
C LEU A 171 -1.30 3.22 -12.95
N PHE A 172 -0.39 2.74 -13.79
CA PHE A 172 -0.62 2.51 -15.22
C PHE A 172 -0.69 1.02 -15.61
N GLY A 173 -0.56 0.10 -14.65
CA GLY A 173 -0.53 -1.36 -14.88
C GLY A 173 0.90 -1.88 -14.98
#